data_AF-A0AB39NZ76-F1
#
_entry.id   AF-A0AB39NZ76-F1
#
_cell.length_a   1.000
_cell.length_b   1.000
_cell.length_c   1.000
_cell.angle_alpha   90.00
_cell.angle_beta   90.00
_cell.angle_gamma   90.00
#
_symmetry.space_group_name_H-M   'P 1'
#
loop_
_entity.id
_entity.type
_entity.pdbx_description
1 polymer ?
#
loop_
_entity_poly.entity_id
_entity_poly.type
_entity_poly.pdbx_seq_one_letter_code
_entity_poly.pdbx_strand_id
1 'polypeptide(L)' 'MPGVRNGVRASQLDARWIKSRHSNAEGNCVEVAPLSGGDVAMRNSRDPDGPALVYTAAELAAFLAGAKDGEFDHLVR' A
#
# COMPACT_ATOMS: atom_id res chain seq x y z
N MET A 1 -8.59 19.24 8.73
CA MET A 1 -7.65 18.58 7.81
C MET A 1 -8.49 17.98 6.69
N PRO A 2 -8.18 18.18 5.39
CA PRO A 2 -8.94 17.50 4.36
C PRO A 2 -8.81 16.01 4.62
N GLY A 3 -9.95 15.31 4.70
CA GLY A 3 -9.96 13.88 5.03
C GLY A 3 -9.03 13.13 4.08
N VAL A 4 -8.19 12.27 4.65
CA VAL A 4 -7.46 11.28 3.86
C VAL A 4 -8.52 10.52 3.05
N ARG A 5 -8.37 10.55 1.73
CA ARG A 5 -9.25 9.84 0.81
C ARG A 5 -8.41 8.95 -0.08
N ASN A 6 -9.04 7.90 -0.59
CA ASN A 6 -8.42 7.08 -1.62
C ASN A 6 -8.06 7.93 -2.86
N GLY A 7 -6.83 7.79 -3.36
CA GLY A 7 -6.29 8.59 -4.47
C GLY A 7 -5.66 9.93 -4.05
N VAL A 8 -5.46 10.18 -2.75
CA VAL A 8 -4.67 11.33 -2.27
C VAL A 8 -3.22 11.21 -2.74
N ARG A 9 -2.51 12.33 -2.93
CA ARG A 9 -1.06 12.26 -3.23
C ARG A 9 -0.32 11.69 -2.04
N ALA A 10 0.56 10.72 -2.29
CA ALA A 10 1.36 10.07 -1.27
C ALA A 10 2.24 11.06 -0.48
N SER A 11 2.71 12.13 -1.14
CA SER A 11 3.49 13.21 -0.51
C SER A 11 2.70 14.08 0.48
N GLN A 12 1.36 13.99 0.47
CA GLN A 12 0.50 14.69 1.42
C GLN A 12 0.19 13.86 2.66
N LEU A 13 0.63 12.60 2.70
CA LEU A 13 0.45 11.72 3.84
C LEU A 13 1.67 11.82 4.76
N ASP A 14 1.43 12.13 6.03
CA ASP A 14 2.43 11.94 7.09
C ASP A 14 2.49 10.45 7.42
N ALA A 15 3.33 9.73 6.66
CA ALA A 15 3.31 8.28 6.62
C ALA A 15 4.72 7.70 6.50
N ARG A 16 4.99 6.66 7.29
CA ARG A 16 6.22 5.87 7.19
C ARG A 16 6.01 4.70 6.24
N TRP A 17 6.53 4.82 5.02
CA TRP A 17 6.42 3.82 3.97
C TRP A 17 7.32 2.60 4.21
N ILE A 18 6.74 1.41 4.02
CA ILE A 18 7.37 0.12 4.26
C ILE A 18 7.34 -0.69 2.97
N LYS A 19 8.50 -1.25 2.58
CA LYS A 19 8.64 -2.19 1.47
C LYS A 19 8.67 -3.63 1.98
N SER A 20 8.18 -4.57 1.18
CA SER A 20 8.39 -5.99 1.41
C SER A 20 9.89 -6.33 1.35
N ARG A 21 10.36 -7.25 2.20
CA ARG A 21 11.73 -7.78 2.10
C ARG A 21 11.98 -8.57 0.79
N HIS A 22 10.91 -9.00 0.12
CA HIS A 22 10.99 -9.71 -1.16
C HIS A 22 11.15 -8.74 -2.35
N SER A 23 11.06 -7.43 -2.09
CA SER A 23 11.33 -6.41 -3.08
C SER A 23 12.84 -6.26 -3.31
N ASN A 24 13.24 -6.17 -4.58
CA ASN A 24 14.60 -5.88 -4.96
C ASN A 24 14.89 -4.36 -4.93
N ALA A 25 16.16 -3.98 -5.05
CA ALA A 25 16.59 -2.59 -5.05
C ALA A 25 16.19 -1.82 -6.34
N GLU A 26 15.70 -2.51 -7.37
CA GLU A 26 15.40 -1.94 -8.69
C GLU A 26 14.07 -1.17 -8.75
N GLY A 27 13.39 -0.99 -7.62
CA GLY A 27 12.36 0.04 -7.48
C GLY A 27 10.97 -0.33 -8.00
N ASN A 28 10.69 -1.58 -8.35
CA ASN A 28 9.34 -2.05 -8.76
C ASN A 28 8.49 -2.50 -7.56
N CYS A 29 8.54 -1.76 -6.46
CA CYS A 29 8.03 -2.22 -5.17
C CYS A 29 6.68 -1.58 -4.86
N VAL A 30 5.78 -2.38 -4.29
CA VAL A 30 4.62 -1.84 -3.58
C VAL A 30 5.07 -1.43 -2.17
N GLU A 31 4.71 -0.22 -1.78
CA GLU A 31 4.95 0.34 -0.45
C GLU A 31 3.63 0.50 0.29
N VAL A 32 3.64 0.19 1.59
CA VAL A 32 2.48 0.33 2.47
C VAL A 32 2.82 1.17 3.69
N ALA A 33 1.85 1.92 4.23
CA ALA A 33 2.05 2.72 5.42
C ALA A 33 0.78 2.78 6.30
N PRO A 34 0.87 2.50 7.60
CA PRO A 34 -0.24 2.77 8.51
C PRO A 34 -0.45 4.27 8.67
N LEU A 35 -1.71 4.70 8.75
CA LEU A 35 -2.10 6.09 8.95
C LEU A 35 -2.66 6.29 10.37
N SER A 36 -2.61 7.53 10.86
CA SER A 36 -3.09 7.88 12.21
C SER A 36 -4.58 7.61 12.43
N GLY A 37 -5.39 7.50 11.36
CA GLY A 37 -6.81 7.14 11.42
C GLY A 37 -7.11 5.65 11.50
N GLY A 38 -6.09 4.77 11.49
CA GLY A 38 -6.26 3.31 11.48
C GLY A 38 -6.36 2.69 10.07
N ASP A 39 -6.47 3.52 9.04
CA ASP A 39 -6.37 3.10 7.64
C ASP A 39 -4.92 2.80 7.24
N VAL A 40 -4.77 2.15 6.09
CA VAL A 40 -3.48 1.84 5.49
C VAL A 40 -3.41 2.40 4.08
N ALA A 41 -2.33 3.14 3.80
CA ALA A 41 -2.03 3.63 2.47
C ALA A 41 -1.13 2.64 1.71
N MET A 42 -1.32 2.56 0.40
CA MET A 42 -0.49 1.79 -0.53
C MET A 42 -0.07 2.67 -1.71
N ARG A 43 1.20 2.61 -2.11
CA ARG A 43 1.73 3.34 -3.28
C ARG A 43 2.73 2.51 -4.08
N ASN A 44 3.04 2.97 -5.29
CA ASN A 44 4.10 2.43 -6.14
C ASN A 44 5.42 3.17 -5.87
N SER A 45 6.49 2.45 -5.53
CA SER A 45 7.78 3.08 -5.23
C SER A 45 8.43 3.80 -6.41
N ARG A 46 8.01 3.54 -7.65
CA ARG A 46 8.46 4.28 -8.85
C ARG A 46 7.81 5.66 -8.98
N ASP A 47 6.73 5.90 -8.26
CA ASP A 47 6.01 7.16 -8.24
C ASP A 47 5.70 7.56 -6.78
N PRO A 48 6.73 7.91 -5.99
CA PRO A 48 6.59 8.13 -4.55
C PRO A 48 5.69 9.33 -4.21
N ASP A 49 5.49 10.26 -5.14
CA ASP A 49 4.60 11.43 -5.00
C ASP A 49 3.25 11.26 -5.72
N GLY A 50 3.06 10.11 -6.36
CA GLY A 50 1.86 9.69 -7.06
C GLY A 50 0.67 9.46 -6.14
N PRO A 51 -0.47 9.00 -6.68
CA PRO A 51 -1.63 8.68 -5.88
C PRO A 51 -1.37 7.49 -4.95
N ALA A 52 -1.78 7.62 -3.70
CA ALA A 52 -1.86 6.53 -2.74
C ALA A 52 -3.29 5.98 -2.69
N LEU A 53 -3.42 4.65 -2.71
CA LEU A 53 -4.67 3.98 -2.41
C LEU A 53 -4.81 3.87 -0.90
N VAL A 54 -6.00 4.14 -0.36
CA VAL A 54 -6.25 4.10 1.08
C VAL A 54 -7.31 3.04 1.34
N TYR A 55 -6.98 2.09 2.21
CA TYR A 55 -7.82 0.97 2.59
C TYR A 55 -8.04 0.98 4.10
N THR A 56 -9.21 0.50 4.52
CA THR A 56 -9.45 0.21 5.93
C THR A 56 -8.57 -0.96 6.39
N ALA A 57 -8.36 -1.07 7.70
CA ALA A 57 -7.65 -2.22 8.28
C ALA A 57 -8.32 -3.57 7.94
N ALA A 58 -9.66 -3.60 7.83
CA ALA A 58 -10.42 -4.81 7.50
C ALA A 58 -10.20 -5.26 6.05
N GLU A 59 -10.23 -4.33 5.10
CA GLU A 59 -9.95 -4.63 3.68
C GLU A 59 -8.52 -5.15 3.50
N LEU A 60 -7.54 -4.52 4.16
CA LEU A 60 -6.17 -4.99 4.09
C LEU A 60 -5.99 -6.37 4.74
N ALA A 61 -6.64 -6.62 5.87
CA ALA A 61 -6.58 -7.93 6.52
C ALA A 61 -7.14 -9.04 5.64
N ALA A 62 -8.28 -8.80 4.97
CA ALA A 62 -8.87 -9.73 4.02
C ALA A 62 -7.94 -9.98 2.81
N PHE A 63 -7.38 -8.91 2.23
CA PHE A 63 -6.43 -9.03 1.12
C PHE A 63 -5.19 -9.85 1.51
N LEU A 64 -4.63 -9.61 2.70
CA LEU A 64 -3.47 -10.36 3.19
C LEU A 64 -3.78 -11.83 3.46
N ALA A 65 -5.01 -12.18 3.84
CA ALA A 65 -5.42 -13.57 3.98
C ALA A 65 -5.42 -14.27 2.62
N GLY A 66 -6.14 -13.74 1.62
CA GLY A 66 -6.16 -14.32 0.27
C GLY A 66 -4.77 -14.37 -0.40
N ALA A 67 -3.95 -13.34 -0.20
CA ALA A 67 -2.57 -13.34 -0.70
C ALA A 67 -1.70 -14.43 -0.04
N LYS A 68 -1.89 -14.74 1.25
CA LYS A 68 -1.17 -15.82 1.93
C LYS A 68 -1.66 -17.21 1.52
N ASP A 69 -2.95 -17.32 1.19
CA ASP A 69 -3.56 -18.55 0.68
C ASP A 69 -3.20 -18.80 -0.80
N GLY A 70 -2.48 -17.88 -1.44
CA GLY A 70 -2.02 -17.99 -2.82
C GLY A 70 -3.11 -17.71 -3.86
N GLU A 71 -4.22 -17.08 -3.47
CA GLU A 71 -5.37 -16.83 -4.35
C GLU A 71 -4.98 -16.04 -5.61
N PHE A 72 -3.93 -15.21 -5.51
CA PHE A 72 -3.49 -14.31 -6.58
C PHE A 72 -2.21 -14.78 -7.31
N ASP A 73 -1.64 -15.94 -6.97
CA ASP A 73 -0.39 -16.43 -7.58
C ASP A 73 -0.51 -16.61 -9.11
N HIS A 74 -1.71 -16.91 -9.59
CA HIS A 74 -1.99 -17.09 -11.02
C HIS A 74 -1.76 -15.82 -11.86
N LEU A 75 -1.68 -14.63 -11.23
CA LEU A 75 -1.44 -13.37 -11.93
C LEU A 75 0.03 -13.17 -12.34
N VAL A 76 0.95 -13.97 -11.81
CA VAL A 76 2.41 -13.82 -11.99
C VAL A 76 3.09 -15.10 -12.47
N ARG A 77 2.30 -16.08 -12.94
CA ARG A 77 2.78 -17.32 -13.56
C ARG A 77 2.84 -17.22 -15.07
#